data_AF-A0A848LFR9-F1
#
_entry.id   AF-A0A848LFR9-F1
#
_cell.length_a   1.000
_cell.length_b   1.000
_cell.length_c   1.000
_cell.angle_alpha   90.00
_cell.angle_beta   90.00
_cell.angle_gamma   90.00
#
_symmetry.space_group_name_H-M   'P 1'
#
loop_
_entity.id
_entity.type
_entity.pdbx_description
1 polymer ?
#
loop_
_entity_poly.entity_id
_entity_poly.type
_entity_poly.pdbx_seq_one_letter_code
_entity_poly.pdbx_strand_id
1 'polypeptide(L)'
;MSIWRGLWALWRSRPYGRRLANKVADTLGRCHGICYDHIDYCGVGLFKRGKKFIYDHVYYGVPEFEENGAPQEGIAVFQDRESFVDWLSRQSDESLSGRDQPDPFYFNNQRITRARLKDAVAGYIPRV
;
A
#
# COMPACT_ATOMS: atom_id res chain seq x y z
N MET A 1 -32.06 -4.38 10.60
CA MET A 1 -30.62 -4.69 10.65
C MET A 1 -30.26 -5.45 9.38
N SER A 2 -29.43 -4.86 8.51
CA SER A 2 -29.19 -5.38 7.16
C SER A 2 -27.99 -6.34 7.13
N ILE A 3 -28.24 -7.59 6.75
CA ILE A 3 -27.29 -8.71 6.64
C ILE A 3 -26.09 -8.35 5.73
N TRP A 4 -26.30 -7.40 4.82
CA TRP A 4 -25.32 -6.88 3.87
C TRP A 4 -24.15 -6.12 4.51
N ARG A 5 -24.36 -5.43 5.65
CA ARG A 5 -23.27 -4.72 6.35
C ARG A 5 -22.23 -5.68 6.95
N GLY A 6 -22.64 -6.87 7.37
CA GLY A 6 -21.74 -7.87 7.96
C GLY A 6 -20.82 -8.54 6.94
N LEU A 7 -21.34 -8.91 5.77
CA LEU A 7 -20.58 -9.54 4.70
C LEU A 7 -19.50 -8.62 4.10
N TRP A 8 -19.78 -7.32 3.99
CA TRP A 8 -18.84 -6.34 3.47
C TRP A 8 -17.68 -6.06 4.45
N ALA A 9 -17.97 -5.99 5.75
CA ALA A 9 -16.95 -5.84 6.78
C ALA A 9 -16.00 -7.05 6.80
N LEU A 10 -16.55 -8.27 6.72
CA LEU A 10 -15.75 -9.51 6.69
C LEU A 10 -14.79 -9.58 5.48
N TRP A 11 -15.17 -9.01 4.34
CA TRP A 11 -14.29 -9.00 3.17
C TRP A 11 -13.10 -8.05 3.33
N ARG A 12 -13.33 -6.85 3.90
CA ARG A 12 -12.27 -5.84 4.09
C ARG A 12 -11.25 -6.24 5.13
N SER A 13 -11.63 -7.02 6.14
CA SER A 13 -10.72 -7.54 7.17
C SER A 13 -9.96 -8.80 6.73
N ARG A 14 -10.24 -9.36 5.54
CA ARG A 14 -9.60 -10.60 5.10
C ARG A 14 -8.13 -10.36 4.75
N PRO A 15 -7.17 -11.09 5.36
CA PRO A 15 -5.74 -10.93 5.07
C PRO A 15 -5.42 -11.15 3.59
N TYR A 16 -4.55 -10.32 3.02
CA TYR A 16 -4.15 -10.38 1.61
C TYR A 16 -3.60 -11.76 1.23
N GLY A 17 -2.85 -12.38 2.13
CA GLY A 17 -2.27 -13.70 1.99
C GLY A 17 -0.97 -13.71 1.19
N ARG A 18 -0.12 -14.70 1.47
CA ARG A 18 1.25 -14.78 0.92
C ARG A 18 1.28 -14.81 -0.61
N ARG A 19 0.29 -15.42 -1.27
CA ARG A 19 0.23 -15.50 -2.74
C ARG A 19 0.10 -14.12 -3.39
N LEU A 20 -0.77 -13.26 -2.87
CA LEU A 20 -0.91 -11.90 -3.41
C LEU A 20 0.33 -11.07 -3.06
N ALA A 21 0.80 -11.14 -1.81
CA ALA A 21 1.97 -10.40 -1.36
C ALA A 21 3.24 -10.72 -2.17
N ASN A 22 3.48 -11.99 -2.52
CA ASN A 22 4.59 -12.36 -3.40
C ASN A 22 4.48 -11.73 -4.79
N LYS A 23 3.30 -11.78 -5.40
CA LYS A 23 3.09 -11.17 -6.71
C LYS A 23 3.31 -9.65 -6.68
N VAL A 24 2.87 -8.99 -5.61
CA VAL A 24 3.14 -7.56 -5.39
C VAL A 24 4.64 -7.30 -5.30
N ALA A 25 5.38 -8.11 -4.55
CA ALA A 25 6.84 -7.98 -4.45
C ALA A 25 7.54 -8.19 -5.81
N ASP A 26 7.04 -9.09 -6.65
CA ASP A 26 7.52 -9.27 -8.03
C ASP A 26 7.22 -8.05 -8.90
N THR A 27 5.99 -7.52 -8.81
CA THR A 27 5.56 -6.31 -9.54
C THR A 27 6.43 -5.11 -9.19
N LEU A 28 6.71 -4.87 -7.90
CA LEU A 28 7.59 -3.78 -7.44
C LEU A 28 9.03 -3.92 -7.92
N GLY A 29 9.46 -5.12 -8.35
CA GLY A 29 10.74 -5.29 -9.03
C GLY A 29 10.77 -4.76 -10.48
N ARG A 30 9.61 -4.39 -11.03
CA ARG A 30 9.42 -4.05 -12.46
C ARG A 30 8.72 -2.71 -12.68
N CYS A 31 8.24 -2.05 -11.63
CA CYS A 31 7.58 -0.75 -11.72
C CYS A 31 8.23 0.25 -10.76
N HIS A 32 7.90 1.53 -10.93
CA HIS A 32 8.39 2.60 -10.05
C HIS A 32 7.77 2.50 -8.64
N GLY A 33 6.49 2.18 -8.57
CA GLY A 33 5.76 1.98 -7.31
C GLY A 33 4.31 1.57 -7.58
N ILE A 34 3.59 1.24 -6.51
CA ILE A 34 2.14 1.05 -6.53
C ILE A 34 1.55 2.16 -5.65
N CYS A 35 1.14 3.26 -6.28
CA CYS A 35 0.62 4.46 -5.63
C CYS A 35 -0.48 5.11 -6.48
N TYR A 36 -1.00 6.25 -6.04
CA TYR A 36 -1.67 7.22 -6.90
C TYR A 36 -0.63 8.23 -7.43
N ASP A 37 -0.96 8.96 -8.50
CA ASP A 37 -0.09 9.96 -9.11
C ASP A 37 -0.91 11.20 -9.53
N HIS A 38 -1.04 12.16 -8.64
CA HIS A 38 -1.75 13.41 -8.91
C HIS A 38 -1.18 14.58 -8.11
N ILE A 39 -1.75 15.77 -8.30
CA ILE A 39 -1.35 16.95 -7.55
C ILE A 39 -1.62 16.79 -6.05
N ASP A 40 -0.69 17.29 -5.23
CA ASP A 40 -0.70 17.25 -3.77
C ASP A 40 -0.61 15.84 -3.17
N TYR A 41 -1.31 15.59 -2.06
CA TYR A 41 -1.26 14.33 -1.32
C TYR A 41 -1.92 13.20 -2.10
N CYS A 42 -1.14 12.19 -2.48
CA CYS A 42 -1.54 11.01 -3.24
C CYS A 42 -1.86 9.78 -2.37
N GLY A 43 -1.99 9.94 -1.07
CA GLY A 43 -2.24 8.81 -0.17
C GLY A 43 -0.96 8.11 0.25
N VAL A 44 -0.98 6.78 0.12
CA VAL A 44 0.16 5.91 0.46
C VAL A 44 0.50 4.96 -0.68
N GLY A 45 1.77 4.59 -0.76
CA GLY A 45 2.31 3.77 -1.82
C GLY A 45 3.21 2.65 -1.32
N LEU A 46 3.44 1.67 -2.20
CA LEU A 46 4.45 0.63 -2.01
C LEU A 46 5.56 0.81 -3.04
N PHE A 47 6.80 0.76 -2.57
CA PHE A 47 7.99 1.02 -3.36
C PHE A 47 9.08 -0.01 -3.08
N LYS A 48 10.03 -0.12 -4.01
CA LYS A 48 11.22 -0.96 -3.85
C LYS A 48 12.46 -0.15 -4.21
N ARG A 49 13.45 -0.14 -3.30
CA ARG A 49 14.74 0.53 -3.51
C ARG A 49 15.88 -0.43 -3.20
N GLY A 50 16.57 -0.88 -4.24
CA GLY A 50 17.58 -1.93 -4.13
C GLY A 50 16.96 -3.22 -3.58
N LYS A 51 17.38 -3.63 -2.37
CA LYS A 51 16.83 -4.81 -1.67
C LYS A 51 15.65 -4.47 -0.75
N LYS A 52 15.48 -3.20 -0.40
CA LYS A 52 14.47 -2.75 0.55
C LYS A 52 13.11 -2.57 -0.11
N PHE A 53 12.06 -2.82 0.66
CA PHE A 53 10.68 -2.47 0.31
C PHE A 53 10.20 -1.41 1.29
N ILE A 54 9.40 -0.47 0.80
CA ILE A 54 9.01 0.71 1.55
C ILE A 54 7.50 0.91 1.39
N TYR A 55 6.82 1.19 2.50
CA TYR A 55 5.45 1.68 2.55
C TYR A 55 5.52 3.12 3.06
N ASP A 56 4.98 4.07 2.29
CA ASP A 56 5.16 5.49 2.59
C ASP A 56 4.01 6.37 2.14
N HIS A 57 3.97 7.61 2.62
CA HIS A 57 3.16 8.69 2.05
C HIS A 57 3.67 9.05 0.65
N VAL A 58 2.75 9.55 -0.17
CA VAL A 58 3.03 9.94 -1.56
C VAL A 58 2.51 11.35 -1.79
N TYR A 59 3.35 12.20 -2.37
CA TYR A 59 3.02 13.56 -2.79
C TYR A 59 3.49 13.76 -4.22
N TYR A 60 2.66 14.36 -5.07
CA TYR A 60 3.01 14.61 -6.48
C TYR A 60 3.52 13.36 -7.23
N GLY A 61 2.97 12.18 -6.91
CA GLY A 61 3.39 10.89 -7.46
C GLY A 61 4.73 10.34 -6.93
N VAL A 62 5.40 11.07 -6.04
CA VAL A 62 6.71 10.74 -5.47
C VAL A 62 6.53 10.30 -4.00
N PRO A 63 7.21 9.24 -3.54
CA PRO A 63 7.20 8.91 -2.13
C PRO A 63 7.89 9.98 -1.28
N GLU A 64 7.34 10.27 -0.11
CA GLU A 64 7.85 11.30 0.80
C GLU A 64 9.34 11.10 1.17
N PHE A 65 9.80 9.84 1.28
CA PHE A 65 11.21 9.53 1.52
C PHE A 65 12.18 10.03 0.41
N GLU A 66 11.69 10.37 -0.79
CA GLU A 66 12.49 10.94 -1.89
C GLU A 66 12.43 12.47 -1.95
N GLU A 67 11.37 13.10 -1.44
CA GLU A 67 11.11 14.54 -1.60
C GLU A 67 12.03 15.41 -0.72
N ASN A 68 12.33 14.97 0.51
CA ASN A 68 12.87 15.86 1.54
C ASN A 68 14.39 15.85 1.74
N GLY A 69 15.17 15.16 0.90
CA GLY A 69 16.66 15.15 0.96
C GLY A 69 17.29 14.58 2.25
N ALA A 70 16.50 14.33 3.28
CA ALA A 70 16.86 13.61 4.50
C ALA A 70 16.28 12.18 4.42
N PRO A 71 16.99 11.16 4.92
CA PRO A 71 16.45 9.80 4.94
C PRO A 71 15.35 9.72 6.00
N GLN A 72 14.14 10.13 5.66
CA GLN A 72 12.97 9.74 6.42
C GLN A 72 12.75 8.24 6.14
N GLU A 73 12.71 7.45 7.20
CA GLU A 73 12.27 6.07 7.11
C GLU A 73 10.76 6.15 6.85
N GLY A 74 10.32 5.84 5.64
CA GLY A 74 8.89 5.84 5.29
C GLY A 74 8.07 5.03 6.30
N ILE A 75 6.74 5.20 6.32
CA ILE A 75 5.82 4.61 7.32
C ILE A 75 6.22 3.19 7.78
N ALA A 76 6.64 2.33 6.84
CA ALA A 76 7.40 1.12 7.18
C ALA A 76 8.49 0.81 6.15
N VAL A 77 9.64 0.33 6.64
CA VAL A 77 10.78 -0.12 5.80
C VAL A 77 11.12 -1.57 6.10
N PHE A 78 11.21 -2.39 5.05
CA PHE A 78 11.53 -3.81 5.11
C PHE A 78 12.88 -4.03 4.43
N GLN A 79 13.81 -4.70 5.12
CA GLN A 79 15.19 -4.86 4.64
C GLN A 79 15.31 -5.81 3.45
N ASP A 80 14.33 -6.69 3.29
CA ASP A 80 14.31 -7.71 2.26
C ASP A 80 12.89 -8.06 1.82
N ARG A 81 12.82 -8.94 0.81
CA ARG A 81 11.55 -9.42 0.26
C ARG A 81 10.74 -10.22 1.28
N GLU A 82 11.40 -11.04 2.09
CA GLU A 82 10.70 -11.98 2.98
C GLU A 82 9.93 -11.24 4.07
N SER A 83 10.59 -10.28 4.74
CA SER A 83 9.99 -9.40 5.74
C SER A 83 8.82 -8.59 5.15
N PHE A 84 8.98 -8.06 3.94
CA PHE A 84 7.90 -7.37 3.24
C PHE A 84 6.70 -8.29 2.94
N VAL A 85 6.96 -9.47 2.39
CA VAL A 85 5.91 -10.44 2.03
C VAL A 85 5.19 -10.94 3.27
N ASP A 86 5.91 -11.22 4.35
CA ASP A 86 5.31 -11.64 5.62
C ASP A 86 4.39 -10.56 6.17
N TRP A 87 4.87 -9.31 6.26
CA TRP A 87 4.06 -8.17 6.68
C TRP A 87 2.82 -7.99 5.81
N LEU A 88 2.98 -7.85 4.50
CA LEU A 88 1.88 -7.56 3.58
C LEU A 88 0.86 -8.71 3.56
N SER A 89 1.30 -9.96 3.73
CA SER A 89 0.40 -11.12 3.75
C SER A 89 -0.61 -11.09 4.89
N ARG A 90 -0.27 -10.43 6.00
CA ARG A 90 -1.10 -10.27 7.21
C ARG A 90 -1.99 -9.03 7.15
N GLN A 91 -1.71 -8.10 6.22
CA GLN A 91 -2.50 -6.88 6.04
C GLN A 91 -3.85 -7.14 5.35
N SER A 92 -4.74 -6.18 5.49
CA SER A 92 -6.09 -6.16 4.91
C SER A 92 -6.49 -4.73 4.56
N ASP A 93 -7.60 -4.54 3.85
CA ASP A 93 -8.11 -3.20 3.53
C ASP A 93 -8.47 -2.41 4.79
N GLU A 94 -8.79 -3.12 5.88
CA GLU A 94 -9.08 -2.53 7.18
C GLU A 94 -7.80 -2.16 7.92
N SER A 95 -6.81 -3.06 8.00
CA SER A 95 -5.57 -2.77 8.74
C SER A 95 -4.70 -1.70 8.06
N LEU A 96 -4.85 -1.51 6.74
CA LEU A 96 -4.20 -0.42 6.00
C LEU A 96 -5.14 0.76 5.76
N SER A 97 -6.29 0.83 6.44
CA SER A 97 -7.24 1.92 6.21
C SER A 97 -6.77 3.27 6.75
N GLY A 98 -5.69 3.32 7.53
CA GLY A 98 -5.21 4.54 8.18
C GLY A 98 -6.02 4.95 9.41
N ARG A 99 -6.94 4.11 9.91
CA ARG A 99 -7.75 4.40 11.12
C ARG A 99 -6.93 4.44 12.41
N ASP A 100 -5.72 3.91 12.36
CA ASP A 100 -4.69 3.96 13.39
C ASP A 100 -3.98 5.32 13.47
N GLN A 101 -4.17 6.20 12.47
CA GLN A 101 -3.56 7.53 12.45
C GLN A 101 -4.31 8.50 13.38
N PRO A 102 -3.62 9.50 13.95
CA PRO A 102 -4.26 10.50 14.81
C PRO A 102 -5.17 11.46 14.04
N ASP A 103 -4.82 11.76 12.77
CA ASP A 103 -5.59 12.68 11.93
C ASP A 103 -6.61 11.91 11.06
N PRO A 104 -7.92 12.20 11.18
CA PRO A 104 -8.96 11.62 10.34
C PRO A 104 -8.78 11.84 8.84
N PHE A 105 -7.99 12.84 8.43
CA PHE A 105 -7.62 13.07 7.03
C PHE A 105 -7.06 11.82 6.35
N TYR A 106 -6.37 10.95 7.08
CA TYR A 106 -5.79 9.71 6.53
C TYR A 106 -6.79 8.54 6.44
N PHE A 107 -8.00 8.68 6.98
CA PHE A 107 -8.94 7.56 7.12
C PHE A 107 -9.55 7.18 5.78
N ASN A 108 -9.18 6.00 5.28
CA ASN A 108 -9.53 5.48 3.96
C ASN A 108 -9.14 6.40 2.80
N ASN A 109 -8.31 7.41 3.06
CA ASN A 109 -7.87 8.36 2.06
C ASN A 109 -6.73 7.74 1.24
N GLN A 110 -7.07 7.31 0.02
CA GLN A 110 -6.10 6.87 -1.00
C GLN A 110 -5.11 5.80 -0.50
N ARG A 111 -5.68 4.73 0.08
CA ARG A 111 -4.93 3.65 0.75
C ARG A 111 -4.59 2.48 -0.17
N ILE A 112 -3.68 1.63 0.31
CA ILE A 112 -3.43 0.31 -0.28
C ILE A 112 -4.61 -0.61 0.03
N THR A 113 -5.25 -1.11 -1.02
CA THR A 113 -6.36 -2.07 -0.94
C THR A 113 -6.08 -3.31 -1.77
N ARG A 114 -6.76 -4.41 -1.47
CA ARG A 114 -6.72 -5.66 -2.26
C ARG A 114 -7.03 -5.42 -3.72
N ALA A 115 -7.98 -4.53 -4.03
CA ALA A 115 -8.33 -4.19 -5.41
C ALA A 115 -7.13 -3.59 -6.14
N ARG A 116 -6.52 -2.53 -5.57
CA ARG A 116 -5.32 -1.89 -6.13
C ARG A 116 -4.17 -2.88 -6.32
N LEU A 117 -3.92 -3.74 -5.33
CA LEU A 117 -2.87 -4.76 -5.42
C LEU A 117 -3.13 -5.77 -6.54
N LYS A 118 -4.39 -6.18 -6.74
CA LYS A 118 -4.76 -7.09 -7.82
C LYS A 118 -4.61 -6.43 -9.18
N ASP A 119 -5.03 -5.18 -9.32
CA ASP A 119 -4.92 -4.43 -10.56
C ASP A 119 -3.44 -4.30 -10.95
N ALA A 120 -2.59 -3.85 -10.03
CA ALA A 120 -1.15 -3.71 -10.25
C ALA A 120 -0.49 -5.04 -10.67
N VAL A 121 -0.88 -6.14 -10.03
CA VAL A 121 -0.40 -7.50 -10.36
C VAL A 121 -0.90 -7.99 -11.72
N ALA A 122 -2.08 -7.55 -12.14
CA ALA A 122 -2.63 -7.86 -13.46
C ALA A 122 -2.05 -6.98 -14.58
N GLY A 123 -1.12 -6.07 -14.27
CA GLY A 123 -0.55 -5.14 -15.23
C GLY A 123 -1.38 -3.87 -15.43
N TYR A 124 -2.48 -3.72 -14.68
CA TYR A 124 -3.22 -2.48 -14.59
C TYR A 124 -2.60 -1.64 -13.48
N ILE A 125 -1.66 -0.77 -13.86
CA ILE A 125 -1.28 0.34 -13.00
C ILE A 125 -2.15 1.51 -13.45
N PRO A 126 -3.31 1.76 -12.81
CA PRO A 126 -4.09 2.94 -13.15
C PRO A 126 -3.24 4.18 -12.90
N ARG A 127 -2.79 4.80 -13.99
CA ARG A 127 -2.38 6.19 -14.01
C ARG A 127 -3.67 7.00 -13.95
N VAL A 128 -4.18 7.19 -12.73
CA VAL A 128 -5.20 8.22 -12.47
C VAL A 128 -4.47 9.50 -12.18
#